data_AF-Q5QU11-F1
#
_entry.id   AF-Q5QU11-F1
#
_cell.length_a   1.000
_cell.length_b   1.000
_cell.length_c   1.000
_cell.angle_alpha   90.00
_cell.angle_beta   90.00
_cell.angle_gamma   90.00
#
_symmetry.space_group_name_H-M   'P 1'
#
loop_
_entity.id
_entity.type
_entity.pdbx_description
1 polymer ?
#
loop_
_entity_poly.entity_id
_entity_poly.type
_entity_poly.pdbx_seq_one_letter_code
_entity_poly.pdbx_strand_id
1 'polypeptide(L)'
;MSQSTQKATLYRMSTPDHQCPFGLKTRHLLKANGYDVDDNLLESREETDKFKKKHDVDTTPQVFIGDKRIGGYEEVRAFLGKPLPDPDATSYRPVIALFTMTALLSVATSWLSFGRVFTVQTIEWFISFSMVVLALLKLQDVEKFSTMFLNYDLLAKKWVPYGRIYPYAEGLAGLLMAAEFAHVISIPVALFIGIVGSISVFKAVYVDKRELKCACVGGSSNVPLGFISLTENLMMVAMAVWMFFTMN
;
A
#
# COMPACT_ATOMS: atom_id res chain seq x y z
N MET A 1 -6.73 -24.67 -37.03
CA MET A 1 -7.12 -23.34 -37.54
C MET A 1 -5.96 -22.39 -37.27
N SER A 2 -5.30 -21.89 -38.32
CA SER A 2 -4.27 -20.85 -38.22
C SER A 2 -4.93 -19.59 -37.64
N GLN A 3 -4.61 -19.24 -36.40
CA GLN A 3 -4.93 -17.89 -35.91
C GLN A 3 -4.07 -16.94 -36.74
N SER A 4 -4.68 -16.14 -37.59
CA SER A 4 -3.99 -15.02 -38.24
C SER A 4 -3.44 -14.12 -37.13
N THR A 5 -2.13 -14.08 -36.96
CA THR A 5 -1.47 -13.21 -35.99
C THR A 5 -1.85 -11.78 -36.35
N GLN A 6 -2.72 -11.15 -35.56
CA GLN A 6 -3.15 -9.78 -35.83
C GLN A 6 -1.96 -8.85 -35.56
N LYS A 7 -1.70 -7.93 -36.49
CA LYS A 7 -0.63 -6.93 -36.35
C LYS A 7 -1.13 -5.76 -35.52
N ALA A 8 -0.37 -5.36 -34.50
CA ALA A 8 -0.62 -4.19 -33.68
C ALA A 8 0.57 -3.22 -33.80
N THR A 9 0.29 -1.97 -34.19
CA THR A 9 1.30 -0.92 -34.28
C THR A 9 1.31 -0.13 -32.98
N LEU A 10 2.46 -0.10 -32.31
CA LEU A 10 2.67 0.58 -31.04
C LEU A 10 3.62 1.76 -31.27
N TYR A 11 3.18 2.97 -30.94
CA TYR A 11 4.05 4.14 -30.85
C TYR A 11 4.38 4.43 -29.40
N ARG A 12 5.66 4.46 -29.04
CA ARG A 12 6.11 4.77 -27.67
C ARG A 12 7.37 5.62 -27.66
N MET A 13 7.46 6.51 -26.68
CA MET A 13 8.68 7.28 -26.45
C MET A 13 9.81 6.37 -25.93
N SER A 14 10.99 6.50 -26.52
CA SER A 14 12.19 5.79 -26.11
C SER A 14 13.41 6.63 -26.50
N THR A 15 13.86 7.49 -25.59
CA THR A 15 15.10 8.27 -25.76
C THR A 15 16.22 7.66 -24.90
N PRO A 16 17.49 8.03 -25.12
CA PRO A 16 18.59 7.56 -24.25
C PRO A 16 18.35 7.85 -22.77
N ASP A 17 17.73 8.99 -22.45
CA ASP A 17 17.46 9.43 -21.08
C ASP A 17 16.08 9.04 -20.54
N HIS A 18 15.19 8.49 -21.37
CA HIS A 18 13.83 8.18 -20.95
C HIS A 18 13.22 7.00 -21.70
N GLN A 19 12.95 5.91 -20.97
CA GLN A 19 12.15 4.80 -21.46
C GLN A 19 10.75 4.84 -20.87
N CYS A 20 9.73 4.88 -21.74
CA CYS A 20 8.34 4.89 -21.32
C CYS A 20 7.92 3.54 -20.68
N PRO A 21 7.63 3.49 -19.35
CA PRO A 21 7.26 2.22 -18.70
C PRO A 21 5.93 1.68 -19.20
N PHE A 22 4.97 2.55 -19.49
CA PHE A 22 3.68 2.16 -20.05
C PHE A 22 3.83 1.62 -21.48
N GLY A 23 4.74 2.17 -22.29
CA GLY A 23 5.05 1.62 -23.62
C GLY A 23 5.56 0.17 -23.54
N LEU A 24 6.46 -0.12 -22.61
CA LEU A 24 6.96 -1.47 -22.39
C LEU A 24 5.86 -2.43 -21.90
N LYS A 25 5.01 -1.97 -20.95
CA LYS A 25 3.87 -2.76 -20.47
C LYS A 25 2.86 -3.04 -21.58
N THR A 26 2.53 -2.05 -22.42
CA THR A 26 1.64 -2.21 -23.58
C THR A 26 2.22 -3.19 -24.59
N ARG A 27 3.51 -3.08 -24.92
CA ARG A 27 4.20 -4.02 -25.81
C ARG A 27 4.11 -5.46 -25.30
N HIS A 28 4.42 -5.67 -24.02
CA HIS A 28 4.33 -6.99 -23.40
C HIS A 28 2.90 -7.52 -23.42
N LEU A 29 1.93 -6.67 -23.07
CA LEU A 29 0.51 -7.03 -23.05
C LEU A 29 0.01 -7.48 -24.43
N LEU A 30 0.33 -6.74 -25.49
CA LEU A 30 -0.06 -7.11 -26.86
C LEU A 30 0.56 -8.45 -27.28
N LYS A 31 1.87 -8.63 -27.06
CA LYS A 31 2.56 -9.91 -27.34
C LYS A 31 1.97 -11.09 -26.57
N ALA A 32 1.66 -10.89 -25.28
CA ALA A 32 1.07 -11.92 -24.43
C ALA A 32 -0.36 -12.32 -24.84
N ASN A 33 -1.06 -11.50 -25.64
CA ASN A 33 -2.37 -11.83 -26.20
C ASN A 33 -2.30 -12.21 -27.69
N GLY A 34 -1.11 -12.55 -28.21
CA GLY A 34 -0.96 -13.14 -29.56
C GLY A 34 -0.86 -12.13 -30.71
N TYR A 35 -0.63 -10.85 -30.43
CA TYR A 35 -0.39 -9.85 -31.48
C TYR A 35 1.07 -9.85 -31.94
N ASP A 36 1.27 -9.66 -33.24
CA ASP A 36 2.57 -9.27 -33.78
C ASP A 36 2.73 -7.76 -33.63
N VAL A 37 3.72 -7.32 -32.85
CA VAL A 37 3.84 -5.92 -32.43
C VAL A 37 4.89 -5.19 -33.24
N ASP A 38 4.44 -4.21 -34.01
CA ASP A 38 5.25 -3.24 -34.75
C ASP A 38 5.59 -2.07 -33.81
N ASP A 39 6.73 -2.18 -33.13
CA ASP A 39 7.20 -1.26 -32.07
C ASP A 39 7.90 -0.04 -32.69
N ASN A 40 7.14 1.03 -32.92
CA ASN A 40 7.60 2.30 -33.48
C ASN A 40 8.06 3.22 -32.36
N LEU A 41 9.37 3.50 -32.33
CA LEU A 41 9.98 4.35 -31.31
C LEU A 41 9.91 5.82 -31.72
N LEU A 42 9.56 6.65 -30.75
CA LEU A 42 9.68 8.11 -30.83
C LEU A 42 10.95 8.46 -30.05
N GLU A 43 12.02 8.77 -30.77
CA GLU A 43 13.39 8.88 -30.25
C GLU A 43 13.73 10.30 -29.79
N SER A 44 12.83 11.26 -30.02
CA SER A 44 12.96 12.62 -29.51
C SER A 44 11.65 13.19 -28.95
N ARG A 45 11.76 14.26 -28.14
CA ARG A 45 10.59 15.02 -27.68
C ARG A 45 9.85 15.66 -28.84
N GLU A 46 10.57 16.22 -29.82
CA GLU A 46 9.97 16.81 -31.01
C GLU A 46 9.15 15.79 -31.82
N GLU A 47 9.67 14.57 -32.01
CA GLU A 47 8.90 13.49 -32.64
C GLU A 47 7.67 13.11 -31.84
N THR A 48 7.80 13.05 -30.51
CA THR A 48 6.68 12.75 -29.62
C THR A 48 5.60 13.83 -29.71
N ASP A 49 5.97 15.11 -29.72
CA ASP A 49 5.03 16.22 -29.81
C ASP A 49 4.40 16.33 -31.21
N LYS A 50 5.17 16.07 -32.27
CA LYS A 50 4.65 15.95 -33.64
C LYS A 50 3.65 14.81 -33.75
N PHE A 51 3.95 13.65 -33.16
CA PHE A 51 3.06 12.50 -33.13
C PHE A 51 1.76 12.82 -32.39
N LYS A 52 1.87 13.40 -31.18
CA LYS A 52 0.73 13.84 -30.37
C LYS A 52 -0.19 14.79 -31.14
N LYS A 53 0.39 15.81 -31.77
CA LYS A 53 -0.35 16.79 -32.58
C LYS A 53 -0.98 16.15 -33.82
N LYS A 54 -0.28 15.24 -34.50
CA LYS A 54 -0.78 14.55 -35.69
C LYS A 54 -1.98 13.65 -35.39
N HIS A 55 -1.97 13.00 -34.22
CA HIS A 55 -3.01 12.03 -33.84
C HIS A 55 -4.02 12.58 -32.84
N ASP A 56 -3.92 13.85 -32.47
CA ASP A 56 -4.77 14.54 -31.49
C ASP A 56 -4.85 13.79 -30.15
N VAL A 57 -3.68 13.52 -29.57
CA VAL A 57 -3.53 12.77 -28.31
C VAL A 57 -2.57 13.47 -27.35
N ASP A 58 -2.89 13.44 -26.06
CA ASP A 58 -2.06 14.09 -25.03
C ASP A 58 -0.87 13.24 -24.57
N THR A 59 -0.96 11.91 -24.74
CA THR A 59 -0.04 10.94 -24.14
C THR A 59 0.43 9.88 -25.12
N THR A 60 1.62 9.33 -24.84
CA THR A 60 2.12 8.08 -25.42
C THR A 60 2.34 7.08 -24.27
N PRO A 61 2.24 5.76 -24.50
CA PRO A 61 2.12 5.08 -25.79
C PRO A 61 0.74 5.21 -26.46
N GLN A 62 0.68 4.95 -27.76
CA GLN A 62 -0.57 4.79 -28.52
C GLN A 62 -0.51 3.52 -29.37
N VAL A 63 -1.61 2.77 -29.40
CA VAL A 63 -1.73 1.51 -30.16
C VAL A 63 -2.79 1.62 -31.24
N PHE A 64 -2.47 1.05 -32.40
CA PHE A 64 -3.35 0.89 -33.55
C PHE A 64 -3.42 -0.60 -33.91
N ILE A 65 -4.63 -1.09 -34.20
CA ILE A 65 -4.85 -2.45 -34.71
C ILE A 65 -5.63 -2.31 -36.01
N GLY A 66 -4.98 -2.63 -37.14
CA GLY A 66 -5.44 -2.17 -38.46
C GLY A 66 -5.51 -0.65 -38.51
N ASP A 67 -6.59 -0.10 -39.06
CA ASP A 67 -6.80 1.36 -39.17
C ASP A 67 -7.42 1.99 -37.91
N LYS A 68 -7.75 1.18 -36.89
CA LYS A 68 -8.42 1.65 -35.68
C LYS A 68 -7.41 1.99 -34.58
N ARG A 69 -7.45 3.24 -34.10
CA ARG A 69 -6.76 3.65 -32.87
C ARG A 69 -7.47 3.03 -31.67
N ILE A 70 -6.72 2.28 -30.86
CA ILE A 70 -7.22 1.70 -29.61
C ILE A 70 -7.02 2.66 -28.45
N GLY A 71 -5.84 3.30 -28.37
CA GLY A 71 -5.52 4.26 -27.30
C GLY A 71 -4.21 3.94 -26.59
N GLY A 72 -4.09 4.39 -25.34
CA GLY A 72 -2.95 4.14 -24.48
C GLY A 72 -3.02 2.80 -23.76
N TYR A 73 -2.23 2.66 -22.69
CA TYR A 73 -2.13 1.39 -21.96
C TYR A 73 -3.47 0.93 -21.35
N GLU A 74 -4.27 1.87 -20.83
CA GLU A 74 -5.52 1.56 -20.16
C GLU A 74 -6.59 1.12 -21.15
N GLU A 75 -6.71 1.81 -22.28
CA GLU A 75 -7.66 1.49 -23.35
C GLU A 75 -7.29 0.17 -24.03
N VAL A 76 -6.00 -0.11 -24.23
CA VAL A 76 -5.54 -1.42 -24.75
C VAL A 76 -5.88 -2.54 -23.78
N ARG A 77 -5.72 -2.31 -22.47
CA ARG A 77 -6.14 -3.27 -21.44
C ARG A 77 -7.64 -3.55 -21.49
N ALA A 78 -8.46 -2.50 -21.59
CA ALA A 78 -9.91 -2.64 -21.72
C ALA A 78 -10.30 -3.37 -23.01
N PHE A 79 -9.69 -3.03 -24.15
CA PHE A 79 -9.90 -3.69 -25.44
C PHE A 79 -9.61 -5.19 -25.40
N LEU A 80 -8.58 -5.60 -24.66
CA LEU A 80 -8.20 -7.01 -24.48
C LEU A 80 -9.00 -7.73 -23.37
N GLY A 81 -10.09 -7.14 -22.87
CA GLY A 81 -10.94 -7.72 -21.83
C GLY A 81 -10.28 -7.78 -20.44
N LYS A 82 -9.24 -6.96 -20.21
CA LYS A 82 -8.46 -6.90 -18.96
C LYS A 82 -8.43 -5.47 -18.40
N PRO A 83 -9.58 -4.78 -18.17
CA PRO A 83 -9.59 -3.40 -17.73
C PRO A 83 -8.81 -3.18 -16.42
N LEU A 84 -8.37 -1.95 -16.16
CA LEU A 84 -7.77 -1.61 -14.86
C LEU A 84 -8.81 -1.75 -13.75
N PRO A 85 -8.42 -2.25 -12.57
CA PRO A 85 -9.26 -2.12 -11.39
C PRO A 85 -9.60 -0.65 -11.19
N ASP A 86 -10.82 -0.39 -10.73
CA ASP A 86 -11.24 0.95 -10.33
C ASP A 86 -10.19 1.54 -9.36
N PRO A 87 -9.66 2.76 -9.63
CA PRO A 87 -8.74 3.45 -8.74
C PRO A 87 -9.24 3.59 -7.30
N ASP A 88 -10.54 3.51 -7.05
CA ASP A 88 -11.15 3.54 -5.72
C ASP A 88 -11.57 2.16 -5.19
N ALA A 89 -11.33 1.07 -5.95
CA ALA A 89 -11.58 -0.28 -5.47
C ALA A 89 -10.77 -0.59 -4.20
N THR A 90 -11.43 -1.25 -3.25
CA THR A 90 -10.81 -1.72 -2.01
C THR A 90 -9.70 -2.72 -2.31
N SER A 91 -8.53 -2.50 -1.70
CA SER A 91 -7.38 -3.39 -1.86
C SER A 91 -6.81 -3.81 -0.52
N TYR A 92 -6.81 -5.12 -0.24
CA TYR A 92 -6.23 -5.69 0.98
C TYR A 92 -4.80 -6.19 0.79
N ARG A 93 -4.29 -6.19 -0.44
CA ARG A 93 -2.97 -6.73 -0.77
C ARG A 93 -1.84 -6.14 0.07
N PRO A 94 -1.78 -4.80 0.31
CA PRO A 94 -0.73 -4.22 1.16
C PRO A 94 -0.76 -4.76 2.59
N VAL A 95 -1.96 -4.90 3.18
CA VAL A 95 -2.14 -5.40 4.55
C VAL A 95 -1.79 -6.87 4.66
N ILE A 96 -2.27 -7.70 3.72
CA ILE A 96 -1.96 -9.13 3.70
C ILE A 96 -0.45 -9.32 3.56
N ALA A 97 0.20 -8.58 2.64
CA ALA A 97 1.64 -8.64 2.48
C ALA A 97 2.37 -8.25 3.78
N LEU A 98 1.96 -7.16 4.44
CA LEU A 98 2.55 -6.70 5.69
C LEU A 98 2.48 -7.77 6.78
N PHE A 99 1.28 -8.22 7.14
CA PHE A 99 1.11 -9.19 8.22
C PHE A 99 1.71 -10.56 7.89
N THR A 100 1.71 -10.97 6.63
CA THR A 100 2.39 -12.20 6.21
C THR A 100 3.90 -12.08 6.41
N MET A 101 4.49 -10.96 5.97
CA MET A 101 5.94 -10.76 6.09
C MET A 101 6.38 -10.62 7.55
N THR A 102 5.62 -9.91 8.39
CA THR A 102 5.95 -9.77 9.82
C THR A 102 5.73 -11.07 10.59
N ALA A 103 4.76 -11.90 10.22
CA ALA A 103 4.57 -13.24 10.79
C ALA A 103 5.71 -14.20 10.39
N LEU A 104 6.12 -14.20 9.12
CA LEU A 104 7.27 -14.99 8.68
C LEU A 104 8.56 -14.53 9.37
N LEU A 105 8.73 -13.22 9.54
CA LEU A 105 9.86 -12.65 10.25
C LEU A 105 9.85 -13.07 11.73
N SER A 106 8.72 -13.00 12.43
CA SER A 106 8.65 -13.41 13.84
C SER A 106 8.93 -14.90 14.03
N VAL A 107 8.44 -15.75 13.13
CA VAL A 107 8.75 -17.19 13.12
C VAL A 107 10.23 -17.43 12.88
N ALA A 108 10.84 -16.73 11.90
CA ALA A 108 12.25 -16.85 11.61
C ALA A 108 13.13 -16.40 12.79
N THR A 109 12.79 -15.28 13.43
CA THR A 109 13.51 -14.80 14.62
C THR A 109 13.36 -15.80 15.77
N SER A 110 12.16 -16.33 16.01
CA SER A 110 11.92 -17.34 17.06
C SER A 110 12.71 -18.63 16.83
N TRP A 111 12.77 -19.07 15.58
CA TRP A 111 13.61 -20.20 15.19
C TRP A 111 15.09 -19.94 15.45
N LEU A 112 15.61 -18.77 15.08
CA LEU A 112 17.02 -18.42 15.27
C LEU A 112 17.40 -18.24 16.74
N SER A 113 16.52 -17.68 17.56
CA SER A 113 16.79 -17.40 18.96
C SER A 113 16.59 -18.61 19.88
N PHE A 114 15.57 -19.45 19.60
CA PHE A 114 15.14 -20.51 20.52
C PHE A 114 15.12 -21.92 19.91
N GLY A 115 15.39 -22.07 18.62
CA GLY A 115 15.26 -23.35 17.91
C GLY A 115 13.82 -23.89 17.84
N ARG A 116 12.83 -23.03 18.13
CA ARG A 116 11.40 -23.37 18.14
C ARG A 116 10.63 -22.29 17.38
N VAL A 117 9.68 -22.70 16.56
CA VAL A 117 8.88 -21.76 15.76
C VAL A 117 7.70 -21.15 16.53
N PHE A 118 7.07 -21.93 17.42
CA PHE A 118 5.90 -21.50 18.17
C PHE A 118 6.25 -21.31 19.63
N THR A 119 6.44 -20.04 20.02
CA THR A 119 6.63 -19.60 21.40
C THR A 119 5.71 -18.40 21.66
N VAL A 120 5.53 -18.03 22.93
CA VAL A 120 4.87 -16.77 23.28
C VAL A 120 5.62 -15.59 22.65
N GLN A 121 6.96 -15.65 22.63
CA GLN A 121 7.82 -14.65 22.00
C GLN A 121 7.52 -14.46 20.51
N THR A 122 7.18 -15.53 19.78
CA THR A 122 6.80 -15.43 18.37
C THR A 122 5.59 -14.50 18.17
N ILE A 123 4.61 -14.55 19.09
CA ILE A 123 3.42 -13.69 19.04
C ILE A 123 3.78 -12.26 19.42
N GLU A 124 4.61 -12.06 20.45
CA GLU A 124 5.08 -10.74 20.87
C GLU A 124 5.87 -10.03 19.76
N TRP A 125 6.79 -10.74 19.11
CA TRP A 125 7.54 -10.23 17.96
C TRP A 125 6.64 -10.03 16.75
N PHE A 126 5.64 -10.87 16.50
CA PHE A 126 4.69 -10.64 15.42
C PHE A 126 3.96 -9.30 15.60
N ILE A 127 3.43 -9.03 16.80
CA ILE A 127 2.72 -7.77 17.09
C ILE A 127 3.69 -6.59 16.98
N SER A 128 4.87 -6.68 17.61
CA SER A 128 5.84 -5.59 17.62
C SER A 128 6.39 -5.27 16.22
N PHE A 129 6.76 -6.28 15.43
CA PHE A 129 7.22 -6.08 14.06
C PHE A 129 6.10 -5.50 13.19
N SER A 130 4.85 -5.92 13.39
CA SER A 130 3.70 -5.33 12.69
C SER A 130 3.53 -3.85 13.05
N MET A 131 3.63 -3.48 14.33
CA MET A 131 3.60 -2.08 14.77
C MET A 131 4.73 -1.27 14.13
N VAL A 132 5.96 -1.79 14.11
CA VAL A 132 7.11 -1.08 13.51
C VAL A 132 6.92 -0.87 12.02
N VAL A 133 6.45 -1.89 11.27
CA VAL A 133 6.24 -1.75 9.83
C VAL A 133 5.04 -0.83 9.52
N LEU A 134 3.96 -0.90 10.29
CA LEU A 134 2.82 0.02 10.14
C LEU A 134 3.22 1.46 10.47
N ALA A 135 3.97 1.68 11.55
CA ALA A 135 4.55 2.98 11.88
C ALA A 135 5.46 3.49 10.75
N LEU A 136 6.32 2.64 10.17
CA LEU A 136 7.16 3.00 9.03
C LEU A 136 6.32 3.50 7.84
N LEU A 137 5.21 2.83 7.52
CA LEU A 137 4.32 3.28 6.43
C LEU A 137 3.67 4.64 6.72
N LYS A 138 3.34 4.91 7.98
CA LYS A 138 2.80 6.21 8.43
C LYS A 138 3.89 7.30 8.40
N LEU A 139 5.13 6.95 8.72
CA LEU A 139 6.29 7.85 8.76
C LEU A 139 6.80 8.25 7.37
N GLN A 140 6.54 7.48 6.31
CA GLN A 140 6.93 7.83 4.94
C GLN A 140 6.30 9.14 4.45
N ASP A 141 5.07 9.44 4.90
CA ASP A 141 4.37 10.69 4.61
C ASP A 141 3.46 11.07 5.77
N VAL A 142 4.07 11.72 6.78
CA VAL A 142 3.41 12.08 8.04
C VAL A 142 2.27 13.08 7.82
N GLU A 143 2.41 14.02 6.88
CA GLU A 143 1.35 15.01 6.62
C GLU A 143 0.12 14.35 5.99
N LYS A 144 0.35 13.45 5.03
CA LYS A 144 -0.75 12.71 4.41
C LYS A 144 -1.41 11.75 5.41
N PHE A 145 -0.61 11.08 6.25
CA PHE A 145 -1.14 10.27 7.36
C PHE A 145 -2.00 11.12 8.30
N SER A 146 -1.45 12.21 8.83
CA SER A 146 -2.13 13.10 9.79
C SER A 146 -3.46 13.62 9.23
N THR A 147 -3.46 14.03 7.97
CA THR A 147 -4.67 14.49 7.27
C THR A 147 -5.74 13.41 7.20
N MET A 148 -5.38 12.16 6.87
CA MET A 148 -6.35 11.06 6.87
C MET A 148 -6.80 10.67 8.27
N PHE A 149 -5.89 10.64 9.23
CA PHE A 149 -6.12 10.26 10.63
C PHE A 149 -7.12 11.21 11.32
N LEU A 150 -7.04 12.51 11.03
CA LEU A 150 -7.99 13.53 11.50
C LEU A 150 -9.45 13.26 11.11
N ASN A 151 -9.72 12.45 10.08
CA ASN A 151 -11.10 12.19 9.67
C ASN A 151 -11.87 11.31 10.65
N TYR A 152 -11.17 10.50 11.46
CA TYR A 152 -11.81 9.56 12.39
C TYR A 152 -11.29 9.66 13.82
N ASP A 153 -10.01 9.99 14.04
CA ASP A 153 -9.44 9.97 15.37
C ASP A 153 -9.95 11.11 16.25
N LEU A 154 -10.50 10.76 17.42
CA LEU A 154 -11.14 11.69 18.33
C LEU A 154 -10.14 12.64 19.00
N LEU A 155 -8.95 12.15 19.34
CA LEU A 155 -7.92 12.97 19.98
C LEU A 155 -7.24 13.87 18.94
N ALA A 156 -6.96 13.37 17.75
CA ALA A 156 -6.39 14.15 16.65
C ALA A 156 -7.32 15.29 16.25
N LYS A 157 -8.65 15.04 16.18
CA LYS A 157 -9.65 16.10 15.92
C LYS A 157 -9.63 17.22 16.95
N LYS A 158 -9.38 16.87 18.22
CA LYS A 158 -9.33 17.85 19.32
C LYS A 158 -7.97 18.55 19.41
N TRP A 159 -6.90 17.84 19.11
CA TRP A 159 -5.52 18.33 19.18
C TRP A 159 -4.73 17.85 17.97
N VAL A 160 -4.76 18.65 16.89
CA VAL A 160 -4.15 18.32 15.59
C VAL A 160 -2.68 17.87 15.66
N PRO A 161 -1.80 18.45 16.51
CA PRO A 161 -0.42 17.96 16.65
C PRO A 161 -0.31 16.48 17.02
N TYR A 162 -1.31 15.91 17.71
CA TYR A 162 -1.35 14.48 18.00
C TYR A 162 -1.26 13.62 16.73
N GLY A 163 -1.93 14.01 15.65
CA GLY A 163 -1.88 13.27 14.38
C GLY A 163 -0.49 13.18 13.77
N ARG A 164 0.39 14.16 14.05
CA ARG A 164 1.80 14.13 13.65
C ARG A 164 2.67 13.34 14.62
N ILE A 165 2.34 13.33 15.91
CA ILE A 165 3.12 12.63 16.95
C ILE A 165 2.84 11.12 16.94
N TYR A 166 1.59 10.73 16.68
CA TYR A 166 1.11 9.34 16.69
C TYR A 166 2.05 8.34 15.98
N PRO A 167 2.47 8.55 14.71
CA PRO A 167 3.28 7.54 14.01
C PRO A 167 4.66 7.34 14.63
N TYR A 168 5.23 8.39 15.26
CA TYR A 168 6.48 8.27 16.01
C TYR A 168 6.29 7.54 17.34
N ALA A 169 5.20 7.83 18.04
CA ALA A 169 4.86 7.18 19.31
C ALA A 169 4.64 5.68 19.12
N GLU A 170 3.91 5.31 18.06
CA GLU A 170 3.68 3.92 17.69
C GLU A 170 4.98 3.21 17.27
N GLY A 171 5.79 3.83 16.41
CA GLY A 171 7.07 3.26 16.00
C GLY A 171 8.03 3.06 17.19
N LEU A 172 8.10 4.04 18.09
CA LEU A 172 8.88 3.93 19.31
C LEU A 172 8.38 2.80 20.21
N ALA A 173 7.06 2.73 20.46
CA ALA A 173 6.49 1.66 21.26
C ALA A 173 6.79 0.29 20.64
N GLY A 174 6.55 0.11 19.35
CA GLY A 174 6.83 -1.15 18.64
C GLY A 174 8.31 -1.56 18.71
N LEU A 175 9.24 -0.62 18.55
CA LEU A 175 10.68 -0.90 18.67
C LEU A 175 11.07 -1.32 20.09
N LEU A 176 10.59 -0.60 21.11
CA LEU A 176 10.88 -0.90 22.50
C LEU A 176 10.27 -2.23 22.94
N MET A 177 9.05 -2.54 22.47
CA MET A 177 8.38 -3.82 22.73
C MET A 177 9.10 -4.98 22.03
N ALA A 178 9.55 -4.81 20.78
CA ALA A 178 10.34 -5.82 20.07
C ALA A 178 11.69 -6.10 20.73
N ALA A 179 12.33 -5.05 21.26
CA ALA A 179 13.64 -5.12 21.91
C ALA A 179 13.58 -5.60 23.37
N GLU A 180 12.38 -5.83 23.91
CA GLU A 180 12.16 -6.12 25.34
C GLU A 180 12.85 -5.09 26.25
N PHE A 181 12.76 -3.81 25.88
CA PHE A 181 13.49 -2.73 26.54
C PHE A 181 12.57 -1.58 26.92
N ALA A 182 12.80 -0.99 28.10
CA ALA A 182 12.09 0.19 28.60
C ALA A 182 10.54 0.05 28.62
N HIS A 183 10.02 -1.03 29.20
CA HIS A 183 8.58 -1.29 29.37
C HIS A 183 7.81 -0.17 30.06
N VAL A 184 8.48 0.55 30.98
CA VAL A 184 7.94 1.73 31.67
C VAL A 184 7.50 2.83 30.69
N ILE A 185 8.10 2.88 29.50
CA ILE A 185 7.76 3.84 28.45
C ILE A 185 6.85 3.20 27.40
N SER A 186 7.21 2.01 26.92
CA SER A 186 6.50 1.40 25.79
C SER A 186 5.07 0.98 26.13
N ILE A 187 4.83 0.43 27.33
CA ILE A 187 3.51 -0.02 27.77
C ILE A 187 2.52 1.15 27.88
N PRO A 188 2.81 2.24 28.63
CA PRO A 188 1.87 3.36 28.73
C PRO A 188 1.59 4.01 27.37
N VAL A 189 2.60 4.14 26.50
CA VAL A 189 2.42 4.71 25.17
C VAL A 189 1.50 3.84 24.33
N ALA A 190 1.77 2.53 24.23
CA ALA A 190 0.96 1.59 23.46
C ALA A 190 -0.49 1.49 23.98
N LEU A 191 -0.69 1.44 25.30
CA LEU A 191 -2.02 1.47 25.92
C LEU A 191 -2.77 2.75 25.57
N PHE A 192 -2.13 3.91 25.74
CA PHE A 192 -2.77 5.19 25.50
C PHE A 192 -3.21 5.34 24.05
N ILE A 193 -2.28 5.16 23.10
CA ILE A 193 -2.60 5.32 21.67
C ILE A 193 -3.56 4.23 21.19
N GLY A 194 -3.42 2.99 21.68
CA GLY A 194 -4.26 1.86 21.29
C GLY A 194 -5.70 1.98 21.83
N ILE A 195 -5.89 2.47 23.06
CA ILE A 195 -7.24 2.70 23.62
C ILE A 195 -7.93 3.84 22.87
N VAL A 196 -7.25 4.98 22.73
CA VAL A 196 -7.78 6.14 22.00
C VAL A 196 -8.13 5.74 20.57
N GLY A 197 -7.22 5.08 19.86
CA GLY A 197 -7.42 4.60 18.50
C GLY A 197 -8.55 3.58 18.39
N SER A 198 -8.66 2.63 19.32
CA SER A 198 -9.77 1.65 19.36
C SER A 198 -11.12 2.34 19.48
N ILE A 199 -11.26 3.28 20.42
CA ILE A 199 -12.51 4.04 20.63
C ILE A 199 -12.83 4.88 19.40
N SER A 200 -11.82 5.56 18.82
CA SER A 200 -11.96 6.35 17.60
C SER A 200 -12.47 5.53 16.41
N VAL A 201 -11.83 4.39 16.13
CA VAL A 201 -12.22 3.50 15.02
C VAL A 201 -13.58 2.87 15.28
N PHE A 202 -13.83 2.41 16.52
CA PHE A 202 -15.11 1.83 16.88
C PHE A 202 -16.26 2.81 16.63
N LYS A 203 -16.12 4.05 17.10
CA LYS A 203 -17.12 5.08 16.85
C LYS A 203 -17.27 5.38 15.36
N ALA A 204 -16.19 5.62 14.63
CA ALA A 204 -16.26 6.02 13.22
C ALA A 204 -16.90 4.94 12.33
N VAL A 205 -16.60 3.67 12.57
CA VAL A 205 -17.02 2.54 11.71
C VAL A 205 -18.35 1.94 12.18
N TYR A 206 -18.51 1.66 13.48
CA TYR A 206 -19.67 0.92 13.98
C TYR A 206 -20.82 1.81 14.42
N VAL A 207 -20.53 3.02 14.91
CA VAL A 207 -21.56 3.98 15.35
C VAL A 207 -21.94 4.92 14.20
N ASP A 208 -20.95 5.60 13.63
CA ASP A 208 -21.16 6.62 12.60
C ASP A 208 -21.31 6.02 11.18
N LYS A 209 -21.06 4.70 11.02
CA LYS A 209 -21.14 3.95 9.75
C LYS A 209 -20.41 4.63 8.59
N ARG A 210 -19.24 5.22 8.85
CA ARG A 210 -18.46 5.92 7.83
C ARG A 210 -17.60 4.95 7.03
N GLU A 211 -17.68 5.03 5.71
CA GLU A 211 -16.75 4.35 4.81
C GLU A 211 -15.48 5.19 4.65
N LEU A 212 -14.46 4.87 5.45
CA LEU A 212 -13.19 5.60 5.47
C LEU A 212 -12.03 4.70 5.05
N LYS A 213 -11.07 5.30 4.33
CA LYS A 213 -9.79 4.67 4.01
C LYS A 213 -8.92 4.61 5.29
N CYS A 214 -8.23 3.49 5.46
CA CYS A 214 -7.36 3.21 6.59
C CYS A 214 -6.06 4.03 6.46
N ALA A 215 -5.74 4.84 7.47
CA ALA A 215 -4.46 5.54 7.50
C ALA A 215 -3.28 4.64 7.89
N CYS A 216 -3.55 3.42 8.37
CA CYS A 216 -2.53 2.56 8.95
C CYS A 216 -1.48 2.05 7.95
N VAL A 217 -1.82 2.02 6.67
CA VAL A 217 -0.94 1.56 5.59
C VAL A 217 -0.37 2.74 4.80
N GLY A 218 -0.40 3.94 5.39
CA GLY A 218 -0.03 5.19 4.75
C GLY A 218 -1.15 5.76 3.86
N GLY A 219 -0.99 7.03 3.49
CA GLY A 219 -2.00 7.81 2.76
C GLY A 219 -2.33 7.37 1.33
N SER A 220 -1.67 6.35 0.80
CA SER A 220 -1.76 5.92 -0.60
C SER A 220 -2.53 4.62 -0.81
N SER A 221 -3.13 4.03 0.24
CA SER A 221 -3.85 2.76 0.14
C SER A 221 -5.38 2.93 0.14
N ASN A 222 -6.07 2.07 -0.61
CA ASN A 222 -7.53 1.92 -0.56
C ASN A 222 -7.97 0.81 0.40
N VAL A 223 -7.24 0.64 1.50
CA VAL A 223 -7.59 -0.33 2.53
C VAL A 223 -8.74 0.27 3.34
N PRO A 224 -9.85 -0.44 3.59
CA PRO A 224 -10.90 0.08 4.44
C PRO A 224 -10.46 0.10 5.92
N LEU A 225 -10.77 1.19 6.63
CA LEU A 225 -10.41 1.41 8.04
C LEU A 225 -10.92 0.28 8.96
N GLY A 226 -12.14 -0.19 8.70
CA GLY A 226 -12.95 -1.12 9.49
C GLY A 226 -12.26 -2.09 10.45
N PHE A 227 -12.32 -3.39 10.13
CA PHE A 227 -11.88 -4.46 11.04
C PHE A 227 -10.35 -4.46 11.27
N ILE A 228 -9.58 -4.07 10.25
CA ILE A 228 -8.12 -4.16 10.28
C ILE A 228 -7.53 -3.17 11.29
N SER A 229 -7.94 -1.90 11.22
CA SER A 229 -7.43 -0.88 12.14
C SER A 229 -7.91 -1.11 13.57
N LEU A 230 -9.12 -1.64 13.76
CA LEU A 230 -9.58 -2.03 15.09
C LEU A 230 -8.75 -3.18 15.66
N THR A 231 -8.48 -4.21 14.87
CA THR A 231 -7.67 -5.37 15.29
C THR A 231 -6.25 -4.93 15.65
N GLU A 232 -5.63 -4.05 14.86
CA GLU A 232 -4.33 -3.44 15.16
C GLU A 232 -4.31 -2.73 16.52
N ASN A 233 -5.26 -1.83 16.77
CA ASN A 233 -5.32 -1.10 18.03
C ASN A 233 -5.56 -2.03 19.23
N LEU A 234 -6.40 -3.06 19.07
CA LEU A 234 -6.64 -4.06 20.10
C LEU A 234 -5.41 -4.94 20.35
N MET A 235 -4.63 -5.29 19.32
CA MET A 235 -3.37 -6.02 19.48
C MET A 235 -2.36 -5.20 20.27
N MET A 236 -2.24 -3.89 20.03
CA MET A 236 -1.38 -3.00 20.83
C MET A 236 -1.79 -3.01 22.31
N VAL A 237 -3.10 -2.86 22.58
CA VAL A 237 -3.61 -2.89 23.96
C VAL A 237 -3.37 -4.25 24.61
N ALA A 238 -3.71 -5.35 23.93
CA ALA A 238 -3.54 -6.70 24.44
C ALA A 238 -2.07 -6.99 24.75
N MET A 239 -1.15 -6.62 23.86
CA MET A 239 0.28 -6.80 24.05
C MET A 239 0.79 -5.96 25.23
N ALA A 240 0.36 -4.70 25.35
CA ALA A 240 0.79 -3.85 26.44
C ALA A 240 0.26 -4.34 27.81
N VAL A 241 -0.99 -4.82 27.87
CA VAL A 241 -1.54 -5.49 29.07
C VAL A 241 -0.76 -6.76 29.39
N TRP A 242 -0.47 -7.58 28.38
CA TRP A 242 0.31 -8.81 28.56
C TRP A 242 1.69 -8.52 29.16
N MET A 243 2.46 -7.62 28.54
CA MET A 243 3.79 -7.23 29.03
C MET A 243 3.75 -6.61 30.43
N PHE A 244 2.67 -5.88 30.76
CA PHE A 244 2.50 -5.31 32.10
C PHE A 244 2.40 -6.40 33.19
N PHE A 245 1.74 -7.53 32.89
CA PHE A 245 1.59 -8.63 33.83
C PHE A 245 2.75 -9.62 33.83
N THR A 246 3.48 -9.75 32.74
CA THR A 246 4.59 -10.72 32.65
C THR A 246 5.93 -10.14 33.09
N MET A 247 6.10 -8.81 33.08
CA MET A 247 7.39 -8.15 33.33
C MET A 247 7.40 -7.30 34.61
N ASN A 248 6.36 -7.38 35.43
CA ASN A 248 6.23 -6.75 36.75
C ASN A 248 5.98 -7.80 37.83
#